data_AF-A0A1G6EJT4-F1
#
_entry.id   AF-A0A1G6EJT4-F1
#
_cell.length_a   1.000
_cell.length_b   1.000
_cell.length_c   1.000
_cell.angle_alpha   90.00
_cell.angle_beta   90.00
_cell.angle_gamma   90.00
#
_symmetry.space_group_name_H-M   'P 1'
#
loop_
_entity.id
_entity.type
_entity.pdbx_description
1 polymer ?
#
loop_
_entity_poly.entity_id
_entity_poly.type
_entity_poly.pdbx_seq_one_letter_code
_entity_poly.pdbx_strand_id
1 'polypeptide(L)' 'MKDDKSNVYDVPKREGSVWPEDMCPAYTPREDAIPSIKGCWYCKYADFHLKEERALEVGICNWPKKVID' A
#
# COMPACT_ATOMS: atom_id res chain seq x y z
N MET A 1 -16.70 10.46 16.75
CA MET A 1 -16.05 10.86 15.47
C MET A 1 -14.68 10.22 15.49
N LYS A 2 -14.44 9.16 14.72
CA LYS A 2 -13.08 8.60 14.60
C LYS A 2 -12.37 9.47 13.58
N ASP A 3 -11.31 10.15 14.01
CA ASP A 3 -10.41 10.87 13.12
C ASP A 3 -9.87 9.89 12.08
N ASP A 4 -10.40 9.99 10.86
CA ASP A 4 -9.98 9.27 9.66
C ASP A 4 -8.62 9.84 9.21
N LYS A 5 -7.59 9.66 10.04
CA LYS A 5 -6.22 10.05 9.70
C LYS A 5 -5.67 9.01 8.75
N SER A 6 -6.08 9.08 7.48
CA SER A 6 -5.29 8.49 6.41
C SER A 6 -3.86 9.03 6.52
N ASN A 7 -2.90 8.14 6.75
CA ASN A 7 -1.51 8.57 6.85
C ASN A 7 -0.99 8.78 5.44
N VAL A 8 -1.02 10.02 4.98
CA VAL A 8 -0.51 10.40 3.67
C VAL A 8 0.99 10.65 3.78
N TYR A 9 1.78 9.97 2.95
CA TYR A 9 3.22 10.13 2.87
C TYR A 9 3.60 10.78 1.55
N ASP A 10 4.55 11.72 1.59
CA ASP A 10 5.10 12.35 0.39
C ASP A 10 6.05 11.42 -0.38
N VAL A 11 6.51 10.34 0.26
CA VAL A 11 7.38 9.31 -0.31
C VAL A 11 6.91 7.92 0.12
N PRO A 12 7.07 6.87 -0.71
CA PRO A 12 6.80 5.51 -0.27
C PRO A 12 7.65 5.15 0.95
N LYS A 13 7.03 4.52 1.96
CA LYS A 13 7.74 3.97 3.11
C LYS A 13 8.79 2.98 2.62
N ARG A 14 10.09 3.28 2.81
CA ARG A 14 11.15 2.35 2.44
C ARG A 14 11.14 1.15 3.37
N GLU A 15 10.81 -0.03 2.85
CA GLU A 15 10.79 -1.30 3.61
C GLU A 15 9.85 -1.30 4.84
N GLY A 16 8.92 -0.35 4.89
CA GLY A 16 7.99 -0.18 6.00
C GLY A 16 6.67 -0.89 5.75
N SER A 17 5.93 -1.13 6.85
CA SER A 17 4.56 -1.64 6.80
C SER A 17 3.62 -0.63 6.14
N VAL A 18 2.76 -1.15 5.28
CA VAL A 18 1.72 -0.45 4.52
C VAL A 18 0.37 -0.92 5.02
N TRP A 19 -0.38 0.01 5.60
CA TRP A 19 -1.72 -0.24 6.13
C TRP A 19 -2.80 0.16 5.11
N PRO A 20 -4.02 -0.39 5.19
CA PRO A 20 -5.13 -0.01 4.31
C PRO A 20 -5.42 1.50 4.28
N GLU A 21 -5.15 2.18 5.40
CA GLU A 21 -5.34 3.62 5.60
C GLU A 21 -4.09 4.47 5.32
N ASP A 22 -2.95 3.84 5.06
CA ASP A 22 -1.78 4.54 4.53
C ASP A 22 -2.04 4.96 3.08
N MET A 23 -1.44 6.06 2.65
CA MET A 23 -1.43 6.49 1.25
C MET A 23 -0.04 7.03 0.89
N CYS A 24 0.54 6.56 -0.21
CA CYS A 24 1.80 7.09 -0.72
C CYS A 24 1.73 7.32 -2.24
N PRO A 25 2.72 7.99 -2.86
CA PRO A 25 2.68 8.31 -4.29
C PRO A 25 2.66 7.09 -5.22
N ALA A 26 2.97 5.91 -4.69
CA ALA A 26 2.95 4.65 -5.42
C ALA A 26 1.62 3.89 -5.29
N TYR A 27 0.62 4.45 -4.60
CA TYR A 27 -0.71 3.87 -4.55
C TYR A 27 -1.37 3.92 -5.92
N THR A 28 -1.94 2.80 -6.35
CA THR A 28 -2.66 2.67 -7.60
C THR A 28 -4.06 2.12 -7.33
N PRO A 29 -5.07 2.53 -8.11
CA PRO A 29 -6.37 1.87 -8.07
C PRO A 29 -6.24 0.42 -8.53
N ARG A 30 -7.09 -0.46 -8.00
CA ARG A 30 -7.39 -1.76 -8.62
C ARG A 30 -8.11 -1.57 -9.95
N GLU A 31 -8.08 -2.58 -10.80
CA GLU A 31 -8.70 -2.57 -12.14
C GLU A 31 -10.21 -2.25 -12.07
N ASP A 32 -10.88 -2.73 -11.03
CA ASP A 32 -12.31 -2.54 -10.75
C ASP A 32 -12.59 -1.44 -9.70
N ALA A 33 -11.58 -0.63 -9.35
CA ALA A 33 -11.75 0.39 -8.33
C ALA A 33 -12.71 1.50 -8.79
N ILE A 34 -13.61 1.88 -7.89
CA ILE A 34 -14.43 3.08 -8.07
C ILE A 34 -13.52 4.31 -7.87
N PRO A 35 -13.38 5.23 -8.86
CA PRO A 35 -12.38 6.31 -8.81
C PRO A 35 -12.43 7.21 -7.57
N SER A 36 -13.61 7.35 -6.96
CA SER A 36 -13.84 8.17 -5.76
C SER A 36 -13.58 7.45 -4.44
N ILE A 37 -13.32 6.14 -4.43
CA ILE A 37 -13.16 5.32 -3.22
C ILE A 37 -11.71 4.89 -3.05
N LYS A 38 -11.02 5.50 -2.09
CA LYS A 38 -9.61 5.18 -1.77
C LYS A 38 -9.41 3.78 -1.18
N GLY A 39 -10.44 3.18 -0.57
CA GLY A 39 -10.36 1.82 0.00
C GLY A 39 -10.05 0.71 -1.02
N CYS A 40 -10.23 0.98 -2.32
CA CYS A 40 -9.90 0.05 -3.40
C CYS A 40 -8.46 0.23 -3.93
N TRP A 41 -7.66 1.10 -3.31
CA TRP A 41 -6.30 1.42 -3.74
C TRP A 41 -5.29 0.62 -2.91
N TYR A 42 -4.11 0.41 -3.48
CA TYR A 42 -3.03 -0.31 -2.81
C TYR A 42 -1.68 0.24 -3.24
N CYS A 43 -0.67 0.15 -2.37
CA CYS A 43 0.71 0.41 -2.79
C CYS A 43 1.12 -0.62 -3.85
N LYS A 44 1.47 -0.18 -5.07
CA LYS A 44 1.88 -1.08 -6.14
C LYS A 44 3.15 -1.89 -5.85
N TYR A 45 3.93 -1.46 -4.84
CA TYR A 45 5.13 -2.14 -4.36
C TYR A 45 4.90 -2.91 -3.06
N ALA A 46 3.67 -2.91 -2.52
CA ALA A 46 3.37 -3.72 -1.35
C ALA A 46 3.47 -5.20 -1.69
N ASP A 47 4.15 -5.92 -0.81
CA ASP A 47 4.13 -7.37 -0.78
C ASP A 47 3.39 -7.85 0.47
N PHE A 48 2.37 -8.67 0.25
CA PHE A 48 1.54 -9.25 1.29
C PHE A 48 1.90 -10.72 1.54
N HIS A 49 2.98 -11.21 0.93
CA HIS A 49 3.43 -12.60 1.01
C HIS A 49 2.34 -13.61 0.61
N LEU A 50 1.47 -13.25 -0.36
CA LEU A 50 0.36 -14.11 -0.80
C LEU A 50 0.83 -15.45 -1.42
N LYS A 51 2.10 -15.53 -1.81
CA LYS A 51 2.72 -16.73 -2.39
C LYS A 51 3.57 -17.52 -1.39
N GLU A 52 3.77 -16.99 -0.19
CA GLU A 52 4.58 -17.62 0.86
C GLU A 52 3.68 -18.47 1.79
N GLU A 53 4.30 -19.28 2.65
CA GLU A 53 3.56 -20.10 3.63
C GLU A 53 2.68 -19.27 4.57
N ARG A 54 3.07 -18.01 4.82
CA ARG A 54 2.34 -17.08 5.69
C ARG A 54 2.09 -15.76 4.96
N ALA A 55 0.83 -15.52 4.64
CA ALA A 55 0.36 -14.21 4.19
C ALA A 55 0.41 -13.20 5.34
N LEU A 56 0.71 -11.95 5.00
CA LEU A 56 0.74 -10.85 5.96
C LEU A 56 -0.62 -10.14 6.00
N GLU A 57 -1.04 -9.74 7.21
CA GLU A 57 -2.21 -8.87 7.40
C GLU A 57 -1.97 -7.44 6.88
N VAL A 58 -0.71 -7.04 6.80
CA VAL A 58 -0.25 -5.74 6.29
C VAL A 58 0.79 -5.92 5.21
N GLY A 59 0.80 -5.03 4.22
CA GLY A 59 1.79 -5.10 3.15
C GLY A 59 3.16 -4.59 3.62
N ILE A 60 4.24 -5.07 3.02
CA ILE A 60 5.57 -4.47 3.15
C ILE A 60 5.88 -3.71 1.88
N CYS A 61 6.16 -2.41 1.99
CA CYS A 61 6.53 -1.61 0.84
C CYS A 61 7.96 -1.95 0.41
N ASN A 62 8.11 -2.65 -0.72
CA ASN A 62 9.42 -3.00 -1.27
C ASN A 62 10.04 -1.89 -2.13
N TRP A 63 9.60 -0.65 -1.99
CA TRP A 63 10.28 0.48 -2.61
C TRP A 63 11.56 0.85 -1.82
N PRO A 64 12.69 1.15 -2.47
CA PRO A 64 12.92 1.23 -3.91
C PRO A 64 13.37 -0.09 -4.57
N LYS A 65 13.53 -1.19 -3.81
CA LYS A 65 14.02 -2.48 -4.34
C LYS A 65 13.30 -2.92 -5.62
N LYS A 66 11.96 -2.87 -5.64
CA LYS A 66 11.10 -3.20 -6.80
C LYS A 66 11.26 -2.28 -8.03
N VAL A 67 11.96 -1.14 -7.91
CA VAL A 67 12.14 -0.15 -8.99
C VAL A 67 13.56 -0.21 -9.57
N ILE A 68 14.52 -0.67 -8.76
CA ILE A 68 15.93 -0.76 -9.14
C ILE A 68 16.22 -2.11 -9.81
N ASP A 69 15.38 -3.12 -9.56
CA ASP A 69 15.38 -4.45 -10.20
C ASP A 69 14.74 -4.39 -11.60
#